data_AF-B6XIU9-F1
#
_entry.id   AF-B6XIU9-F1
#
_cell.length_a   1.000
_cell.length_b   1.000
_cell.length_c   1.000
_cell.angle_alpha   90.00
_cell.angle_beta   90.00
_cell.angle_gamma   90.00
#
_symmetry.space_group_name_H-M   'P 1'
#
loop_
_entity.id
_entity.type
_entity.pdbx_description
1 polymer ?
#
loop_
_entity_poly.entity_id
_entity_poly.type
_entity_poly.pdbx_seq_one_letter_code
_entity_poly.pdbx_strand_id
1 'polypeptide(L)' 'MPNRGKPNPRPQLTISGKWLKDLGFEVGSHFTLTRQTGQLIIQLAESE' A
#
# COMPACT_ATOMS: atom_id res chain seq x y z
N MET A 1 4.67 13.19 -11.15
CA MET A 1 3.53 13.90 -10.55
C MET A 1 2.52 12.88 -10.03
N PRO A 2 1.93 13.07 -8.84
CA PRO A 2 0.83 12.23 -8.35
C PRO A 2 -0.27 12.10 -9.41
N ASN A 3 -0.85 10.90 -9.59
CA ASN A 3 -1.96 10.64 -10.51
C ASN A 3 -1.81 11.23 -11.93
N ARG A 4 -0.62 11.11 -12.53
CA ARG A 4 -0.34 11.52 -13.93
C ARG A 4 -0.69 12.99 -14.24
N GLY A 5 -0.72 13.87 -13.23
CA GLY A 5 -1.03 15.30 -13.42
C GLY A 5 -2.52 15.62 -13.58
N LYS A 6 -3.43 14.73 -13.17
CA LYS A 6 -4.88 15.05 -13.15
C LYS A 6 -5.16 16.18 -12.15
N PRO A 7 -6.00 17.17 -12.52
CA PRO A 7 -6.29 18.34 -11.67
C PRO A 7 -7.01 18.00 -10.36
N ASN A 8 -7.69 16.83 -10.28
CA ASN A 8 -8.22 16.30 -9.02
C ASN A 8 -7.79 14.84 -8.82
N PRO A 9 -6.61 14.61 -8.25
CA PRO A 9 -6.07 13.28 -8.04
C PRO A 9 -6.90 12.54 -6.96
N ARG A 10 -7.29 11.28 -7.22
CA ARG A 10 -7.80 10.38 -6.17
C ARG A 10 -6.81 10.32 -4.99
N PRO A 11 -7.29 10.12 -3.74
CA PRO A 11 -6.41 9.95 -2.60
C PRO A 11 -5.42 8.80 -2.85
N GLN A 12 -4.16 9.04 -2.52
CA GLN A 12 -3.07 8.08 -2.62
C GLN A 12 -2.35 8.06 -1.28
N LEU A 13 -1.90 6.87 -0.89
CA LEU A 13 -0.99 6.68 0.22
C LEU A 13 0.30 6.11 -0.35
N THR A 14 1.40 6.83 -0.20
CA THR A 14 2.74 6.34 -0.57
C THR A 14 3.51 6.05 0.70
N ILE A 15 3.92 4.80 0.87
CA ILE A 15 4.77 4.35 1.97
C ILE A 15 6.11 3.95 1.37
N SER A 16 7.21 4.37 1.97
CA SER A 16 8.55 4.12 1.44
C SER A 16 9.54 3.86 2.57
N GLY A 17 10.51 2.98 2.32
CA GLY A 17 11.56 2.65 3.28
C GLY A 17 12.05 1.22 3.10
N LYS A 18 13.31 0.97 3.48
CA LYS A 18 13.93 -0.37 3.41
C LYS A 18 13.21 -1.39 4.30
N TRP A 19 12.64 -0.93 5.42
CA TRP A 19 11.88 -1.73 6.38
C TRP A 19 10.67 -2.45 5.75
N LEU A 20 10.12 -1.94 4.63
CA LEU A 20 9.03 -2.63 3.92
C LEU A 20 9.48 -4.00 3.39
N LYS A 21 10.73 -4.07 2.90
CA LYS A 21 11.33 -5.33 2.44
C LYS A 21 11.53 -6.29 3.62
N ASP A 22 11.99 -5.77 4.75
CA ASP A 22 12.20 -6.57 5.97
C ASP A 22 10.87 -7.15 6.51
N LEU A 23 9.73 -6.49 6.22
CA LEU A 23 8.39 -6.99 6.49
C LEU A 23 7.81 -7.89 5.39
N GLY A 24 8.55 -8.18 4.32
CA GLY A 24 8.15 -9.04 3.20
C GLY A 24 7.32 -8.35 2.10
N PHE A 25 7.15 -7.03 2.15
CA PHE A 25 6.55 -6.25 1.07
C PHE A 25 7.58 -6.03 -0.05
N GLU A 26 7.72 -7.04 -0.90
CA GLU A 26 8.60 -7.02 -2.06
C GLU A 26 7.82 -6.77 -3.36
N VAL A 27 8.56 -6.47 -4.43
CA VAL A 27 7.94 -6.31 -5.76
C VAL A 27 7.37 -7.66 -6.20
N GLY A 28 6.07 -7.69 -6.48
CA GLY A 28 5.35 -8.91 -6.84
C GLY A 28 4.63 -9.59 -5.68
N SER A 29 4.84 -9.16 -4.43
CA SER A 29 4.04 -9.61 -3.29
C SER A 29 2.59 -9.17 -3.43
N HIS A 30 1.66 -10.08 -3.11
CA HIS A 30 0.25 -9.74 -2.96
C HIS A 30 0.00 -9.25 -1.52
N PHE A 31 -0.90 -8.29 -1.37
CA PHE A 31 -1.27 -7.73 -0.07
C PHE A 31 -2.75 -7.36 -0.04
N THR A 32 -3.31 -7.34 1.16
CA THR A 32 -4.68 -6.91 1.43
C THR A 32 -4.67 -5.54 2.08
N LEU A 33 -5.69 -4.74 1.76
CA LEU A 33 -5.96 -3.46 2.41
C LEU A 33 -7.35 -3.54 3.03
N THR A 34 -7.39 -3.65 4.36
CA THR A 34 -8.62 -3.71 5.13
C THR A 34 -8.91 -2.38 5.78
N ARG A 35 -10.14 -1.88 5.63
CA ARG A 35 -10.59 -0.66 6.29
C ARG A 35 -11.32 -1.00 7.59
N GLN A 36 -10.92 -0.34 8.68
CA GLN A 36 -11.66 -0.30 9.93
C GLN A 36 -11.96 1.15 10.33
N THR A 37 -12.77 1.35 11.37
CA THR A 37 -13.06 2.70 11.87
C THR A 37 -11.77 3.35 12.37
N GLY A 38 -11.36 4.45 11.71
CA GLY A 38 -10.14 5.19 12.04
C GLY A 38 -8.83 4.53 11.59
N GLN A 39 -8.87 3.39 10.88
CA GLN A 39 -7.66 2.63 10.56
C GLN A 39 -7.70 2.04 9.15
N LEU A 40 -6.52 1.99 8.52
CA LEU A 40 -6.23 1.22 7.32
C LEU A 40 -5.16 0.19 7.69
N ILE A 41 -5.46 -1.09 7.47
CA ILE A 41 -4.57 -2.19 7.81
C ILE A 41 -4.07 -2.78 6.48
N ILE A 42 -2.76 -2.75 6.28
CA ILE A 42 -2.08 -3.34 5.12
C ILE A 42 -1.36 -4.59 5.60
N GLN A 43 -1.69 -5.74 5.02
CA GLN A 43 -1.11 -7.03 5.39
C GLN A 43 -0.67 -7.77 4.14
N LEU A 44 0.40 -8.57 4.25
CA LEU A 44 0.73 -9.52 3.19
C LEU A 44 -0.42 -10.50 3.00
N ALA A 45 -0.72 -10.83 1.74
CA ALA A 45 -1.67 -11.87 1.45
C ALA A 45 -1.01 -13.22 1.77
N GLU A 46 -1.71 -14.07 2.52
CA GLU A 46 -1.30 -15.45 2.69
C GLU A 46 -1.32 -16.11 1.31
N SER A 47 -0.19 -16.71 0.91
CA SER A 47 -0.17 -17.58 -0.26
C SER A 47 -0.87 -18.88 0.12
N GLU A 48 -1.94 -19.23 -0.60
CA GLU A 48 -2.51 -20.59 -0.56
C GLU A 48 -1.51 -21.63 -1.08
#